data_AF-A0A2E5JFV7-F1
#
_entry.id   AF-A0A2E5JFV7-F1
#
_cell.length_a   1.000
_cell.length_b   1.000
_cell.length_c   1.000
_cell.angle_alpha   90.00
_cell.angle_beta   90.00
_cell.angle_gamma   90.00
#
_symmetry.space_group_name_H-M   'P 1'
#
loop_
_entity.id
_entity.type
_entity.pdbx_description
1 polymer ?
#
loop_
_entity_poly.entity_id
_entity_poly.type
_entity_poly.pdbx_seq_one_letter_code
_entity_poly.pdbx_strand_id
1 'polypeptide(L)'
;MYIVNILILLALASCGNYSESSGFNEENFSRDLSERVTFDIIKKNILTPHCISCHQQYANYESVASGISSISNAVISNRMPKNAPVLSNGKKSLLEAWIIAGLPREIGQPPSPPVDPKLEATWVSLSTKVFYPKCLACHNPQGQAKFLDLSTRQAFFSQRNRDFGGETLINFEQPEQSYLISVITDPQEPMPPTWSNIELLSEDEINTITEWITQGLP
;
A
#
# COMPACT_ATOMS: atom_id res chain seq x y z
N MET A 1 -39.33 -35.43 -56.72
CA MET A 1 -39.51 -35.29 -55.26
C MET A 1 -38.19 -34.78 -54.71
N TYR A 2 -38.08 -33.46 -54.48
CA TYR A 2 -36.83 -32.80 -54.10
C TYR A 2 -36.60 -32.96 -52.59
N ILE A 3 -35.51 -33.62 -52.20
CA ILE A 3 -35.08 -33.70 -50.80
C ILE A 3 -34.10 -32.55 -50.57
N VAL A 4 -34.60 -31.52 -49.88
CA VAL A 4 -33.82 -30.40 -49.35
C VAL A 4 -32.98 -30.92 -48.18
N ASN A 5 -31.65 -30.96 -48.34
CA ASN A 5 -30.71 -31.22 -47.24
C ASN A 5 -30.32 -29.89 -46.60
N ILE A 6 -30.97 -29.58 -45.47
CA ILE A 6 -30.58 -28.51 -44.54
C ILE A 6 -30.26 -29.19 -43.21
N LEU A 7 -29.02 -29.08 -42.73
CA LEU A 7 -28.60 -29.32 -41.34
C LEU A 7 -27.23 -28.66 -41.17
N ILE A 8 -27.21 -27.36 -40.85
CA ILE A 8 -27.17 -26.76 -39.49
C ILE A 8 -25.80 -26.98 -38.82
N LEU A 9 -24.98 -25.93 -38.89
CA LEU A 9 -23.77 -25.69 -38.11
C LEU A 9 -24.14 -25.54 -36.63
N LEU A 10 -23.66 -26.46 -35.79
CA LEU A 10 -23.67 -26.31 -34.32
C LEU A 10 -22.38 -25.61 -33.89
N ALA A 11 -22.45 -24.30 -33.68
CA ALA A 11 -21.45 -23.54 -32.95
C ALA A 11 -21.71 -23.72 -31.44
N LEU A 12 -20.82 -24.42 -30.75
CA LEU A 12 -20.81 -24.48 -29.28
C LEU A 12 -20.13 -23.21 -28.75
N ALA A 13 -20.92 -22.16 -28.54
CA ALA A 13 -20.56 -21.07 -27.64
C ALA A 13 -20.79 -21.56 -26.20
N SER A 14 -19.71 -21.97 -25.51
CA SER A 14 -19.73 -22.23 -24.07
C SER A 14 -19.71 -20.89 -23.34
N CYS A 15 -20.88 -20.31 -23.10
CA CYS A 15 -21.04 -19.26 -22.10
C CYS A 15 -21.10 -19.94 -20.73
N GLY A 16 -20.02 -19.83 -19.97
CA GLY A 16 -19.98 -20.25 -18.57
C GLY A 16 -20.99 -19.44 -17.76
N ASN A 17 -22.08 -20.09 -17.34
CA ASN A 17 -22.96 -19.59 -16.29
C ASN A 17 -22.25 -19.80 -14.95
N TYR A 18 -21.51 -18.77 -14.50
CA TYR A 18 -21.13 -18.65 -13.11
C TYR A 18 -22.33 -18.11 -12.33
N SER A 19 -22.97 -18.99 -11.58
CA SER A 19 -23.97 -18.61 -10.57
C SER A 19 -23.21 -18.16 -9.32
N GLU A 20 -23.13 -16.86 -9.08
CA GLU A 20 -22.76 -16.36 -7.75
C GLU A 20 -23.86 -16.77 -6.76
N SER A 21 -23.51 -17.62 -5.80
CA SER A 21 -24.41 -17.94 -4.70
C SER A 21 -24.62 -16.67 -3.87
N SER A 22 -25.87 -16.21 -3.86
CA SER A 22 -26.40 -15.17 -2.99
C SER A 22 -26.08 -15.48 -1.52
N GLY A 23 -25.34 -14.58 -0.87
CA GLY A 23 -25.18 -14.61 0.59
C GLY A 23 -23.88 -14.02 1.12
N PHE A 24 -23.39 -12.91 0.57
CA PHE A 24 -22.31 -12.17 1.21
C PHE A 24 -22.72 -10.72 1.40
N ASN A 25 -23.01 -10.37 2.65
CA ASN A 25 -23.33 -9.01 3.03
C ASN A 25 -22.02 -8.33 3.44
N GLU A 26 -21.40 -7.62 2.49
CA GLU A 26 -20.04 -7.06 2.59
C GLU A 26 -19.83 -6.15 3.81
N GLU A 27 -20.90 -5.50 4.28
CA GLU A 27 -20.85 -4.61 5.46
C GLU A 27 -20.67 -5.37 6.79
N ASN A 28 -21.17 -6.61 6.90
CA ASN A 28 -20.99 -7.43 8.12
C ASN A 28 -19.66 -8.18 8.12
N PHE A 29 -19.08 -8.45 6.94
CA PHE A 29 -17.83 -9.21 6.83
C PHE A 29 -16.61 -8.41 7.34
N SER A 30 -16.55 -7.11 7.06
CA SER A 30 -15.41 -6.28 7.48
C SER A 30 -15.34 -6.07 9.00
N ARG A 31 -16.48 -6.14 9.70
CA ARG A 31 -16.57 -5.88 11.14
C ARG A 31 -16.35 -7.13 12.01
N ASP A 32 -16.71 -8.31 11.53
CA ASP A 32 -16.47 -9.59 12.23
C ASP A 32 -15.03 -10.11 12.02
N LEU A 33 -14.36 -9.72 10.94
CA LEU A 33 -12.97 -10.08 10.70
C LEU A 33 -11.98 -9.34 11.62
N SER A 34 -12.17 -8.04 11.87
CA SER A 34 -11.23 -7.28 12.70
C SER A 34 -11.17 -7.78 14.15
N GLU A 35 -12.25 -8.37 14.68
CA GLU A 35 -12.30 -8.94 16.04
C GLU A 35 -11.73 -10.37 16.14
N ARG A 36 -11.56 -11.07 15.01
CA ARG A 36 -11.18 -12.50 15.00
C ARG A 36 -9.86 -12.81 14.32
N VAL A 37 -9.28 -11.89 13.56
CA VAL A 37 -8.04 -12.15 12.83
C VAL A 37 -6.85 -12.00 13.76
N THR A 38 -6.16 -13.11 14.05
CA THR A 38 -4.99 -13.18 14.94
C THR A 38 -3.71 -13.49 14.18
N PHE A 39 -2.56 -13.39 14.85
CA PHE A 39 -1.28 -13.81 14.27
C PHE A 39 -1.31 -15.26 13.77
N ASP A 40 -1.95 -16.18 14.49
CA ASP A 40 -2.05 -17.59 14.05
C ASP A 40 -2.80 -17.73 12.74
N ILE A 41 -3.85 -16.94 12.53
CA ILE A 41 -4.61 -16.90 11.28
C ILE A 41 -3.71 -16.36 10.15
N ILE A 42 -2.98 -15.27 10.38
CA ILE A 42 -2.04 -14.71 9.39
C ILE A 42 -0.91 -15.69 9.08
N LYS A 43 -0.33 -16.30 10.10
CA LYS A 43 0.75 -17.26 9.97
C LYS A 43 0.32 -18.49 9.20
N LYS A 44 -0.89 -19.00 9.45
CA LYS A 44 -1.44 -20.16 8.75
C LYS A 44 -1.77 -19.87 7.29
N ASN A 45 -2.44 -18.76 7.02
CA ASN A 45 -3.02 -18.48 5.69
C ASN A 45 -2.08 -17.72 4.74
N ILE A 46 -1.08 -17.02 5.30
CA ILE A 46 -0.18 -16.15 4.54
C ILE A 46 1.28 -16.56 4.76
N LEU A 47 1.79 -16.46 6.00
CA LEU A 47 3.24 -16.52 6.22
C LEU A 47 3.82 -17.90 5.94
N THR A 48 3.22 -18.96 6.48
CA THR A 48 3.67 -20.34 6.27
C THR A 48 3.69 -20.74 4.80
N PRO A 49 2.58 -20.61 4.04
CA PRO A 49 2.56 -21.05 2.64
C PRO A 49 3.35 -20.15 1.67
N HIS A 50 3.59 -18.88 2.00
CA HIS A 50 4.08 -17.91 1.02
C HIS A 50 5.36 -17.17 1.41
N CYS A 51 5.79 -17.21 2.67
CA CYS A 51 6.89 -16.36 3.14
C CYS A 51 7.98 -17.15 3.88
N ILE A 52 7.61 -18.06 4.78
CA ILE A 52 8.53 -18.68 5.75
C ILE A 52 9.61 -19.54 5.09
N SER A 53 9.34 -20.12 3.90
CA SER A 53 10.34 -20.90 3.17
C SER A 53 11.63 -20.12 2.88
N CYS A 54 11.52 -18.81 2.65
CA CYS A 54 12.65 -17.90 2.43
C CYS A 54 12.90 -16.95 3.62
N HIS A 55 11.87 -16.64 4.41
CA HIS A 55 11.91 -15.72 5.55
C HIS A 55 11.59 -16.46 6.84
N GLN A 56 12.49 -17.34 7.28
CA GLN A 56 12.26 -18.22 8.43
C GLN A 56 11.90 -17.46 9.71
N GLN A 57 12.42 -16.25 9.88
CA GLN A 57 12.10 -15.37 11.01
C GLN A 57 10.61 -15.01 11.08
N TYR A 58 9.87 -15.04 9.96
CA TYR A 58 8.43 -14.75 9.96
C TYR A 58 7.59 -15.87 10.60
N ALA A 59 8.22 -16.95 11.06
CA ALA A 59 7.57 -17.90 11.96
C ALA A 59 7.29 -17.30 13.35
N ASN A 60 7.92 -16.19 13.71
CA ASN A 60 7.82 -15.54 15.01
C ASN A 60 7.01 -14.23 14.91
N TYR A 61 6.13 -13.98 15.89
CA TYR A 61 5.28 -12.80 15.88
C TYR A 61 6.08 -11.52 15.93
N GLU A 62 7.05 -11.41 16.84
CA GLU A 62 7.82 -10.19 17.09
C GLU A 62 8.57 -9.75 15.83
N SER A 63 9.10 -10.71 15.08
CA SER A 63 9.77 -10.48 13.79
C SER A 63 8.81 -9.95 12.72
N VAL A 64 7.56 -10.42 12.71
CA VAL A 64 6.54 -9.95 11.75
C VAL A 64 5.98 -8.60 12.17
N ALA A 65 5.68 -8.42 13.45
CA ALA A 65 5.13 -7.18 14.00
C ALA A 65 6.11 -6.01 13.83
N SER A 66 7.40 -6.22 14.14
CA SER A 66 8.44 -5.20 13.93
C SER A 66 8.68 -4.87 12.46
N GLY A 67 8.45 -5.82 11.55
CA GLY A 67 8.62 -5.66 10.10
C GLY A 67 7.33 -5.37 9.34
N ILE A 68 6.21 -5.13 10.02
CA ILE A 68 4.88 -5.25 9.41
C ILE A 68 4.65 -4.28 8.26
N SER A 69 5.15 -3.05 8.38
CA SER A 69 5.02 -2.04 7.32
C SER A 69 5.78 -2.47 6.06
N SER A 70 6.98 -3.03 6.21
CA SER A 70 7.78 -3.54 5.08
C SER A 70 7.12 -4.75 4.42
N ILE A 71 6.58 -5.66 5.23
CA ILE A 71 5.87 -6.86 4.76
C ILE A 71 4.61 -6.45 3.99
N SER A 72 3.77 -5.59 4.58
CA SER A 72 2.55 -5.08 3.96
C SER A 72 2.83 -4.38 2.64
N ASN A 73 3.80 -3.47 2.61
CA ASN A 73 4.19 -2.77 1.39
C ASN A 73 4.66 -3.72 0.28
N ALA A 74 5.51 -4.69 0.60
CA ALA A 74 5.99 -5.65 -0.38
C ALA A 74 4.87 -6.52 -0.95
N VAL A 75 3.89 -6.88 -0.12
CA VAL A 75 2.70 -7.67 -0.51
C VAL A 75 1.72 -6.84 -1.35
N ILE A 76 1.39 -5.62 -0.93
CA ILE A 76 0.47 -4.73 -1.63
C ILE A 76 1.03 -4.35 -3.00
N SER A 77 2.33 -4.02 -3.07
CA SER A 77 3.02 -3.66 -4.31
C SER A 77 3.40 -4.87 -5.18
N ASN A 78 2.92 -6.08 -4.88
CA ASN A 78 3.22 -7.32 -5.62
C ASN A 78 4.72 -7.66 -5.75
N ARG A 79 5.59 -7.11 -4.91
CA ARG A 79 7.03 -7.44 -4.89
C ARG A 79 7.30 -8.77 -4.18
N MET A 80 6.39 -9.17 -3.30
CA MET A 80 6.40 -10.46 -2.62
C MET A 80 5.06 -11.17 -2.76
N PRO A 81 5.05 -12.51 -2.89
CA PRO A 81 6.22 -13.41 -2.81
C PRO A 81 7.10 -13.40 -4.07
N LYS A 82 8.42 -13.57 -3.91
CA LYS A 82 9.35 -13.67 -5.04
C LYS A 82 9.27 -15.05 -5.68
N ASN A 83 9.18 -15.12 -7.01
CA ASN A 83 9.13 -16.36 -7.79
C ASN A 83 7.92 -17.27 -7.49
N ALA A 84 6.85 -16.71 -6.92
CA ALA A 84 5.56 -17.37 -6.79
C ALA A 84 4.45 -16.39 -7.19
N PRO A 85 3.23 -16.87 -7.47
CA PRO A 85 2.11 -15.98 -7.71
C PRO A 85 1.90 -15.00 -6.57
N VAL A 86 1.51 -13.77 -6.92
CA VAL A 86 1.14 -12.74 -5.94
C VAL A 86 -0.01 -13.22 -5.06
N LEU A 87 -0.11 -12.68 -3.84
CA LEU A 87 -1.24 -13.01 -2.97
C LEU A 87 -2.56 -12.56 -3.62
N SER A 88 -3.60 -13.39 -3.46
CA SER A 88 -4.95 -13.03 -3.87
C SER A 88 -5.46 -11.82 -3.06
N ASN A 89 -6.43 -11.09 -3.62
CA ASN A 89 -7.02 -9.93 -2.95
C ASN A 89 -7.55 -10.30 -1.55
N GLY A 90 -8.22 -11.44 -1.39
CA GLY A 90 -8.69 -11.91 -0.08
C GLY A 90 -7.58 -12.09 0.96
N LYS A 91 -6.37 -12.52 0.57
CA LYS A 91 -5.22 -12.64 1.48
C LYS A 91 -4.61 -11.27 1.82
N LYS A 92 -4.63 -10.33 0.87
CA LYS A 92 -4.19 -8.95 1.12
C LYS A 92 -5.13 -8.25 2.09
N SER A 93 -6.44 -8.34 1.87
CA SER A 93 -7.46 -7.81 2.78
C SER A 93 -7.38 -8.45 4.16
N LEU A 94 -7.07 -9.75 4.26
CA LEU A 94 -6.85 -10.42 5.54
C LEU A 94 -5.63 -9.86 6.29
N LEU A 95 -4.52 -9.60 5.60
CA LEU A 95 -3.33 -8.97 6.18
C LEU A 95 -3.62 -7.54 6.64
N GLU A 96 -4.32 -6.77 5.82
CA GLU A 96 -4.73 -5.40 6.13
C GLU A 96 -5.66 -5.32 7.33
N ALA A 97 -6.67 -6.21 7.41
CA ALA A 97 -7.58 -6.29 8.55
C ALA A 97 -6.82 -6.57 9.86
N TRP A 98 -5.82 -7.45 9.84
CA TRP A 98 -4.97 -7.71 11.00
C TRP A 98 -4.13 -6.51 11.43
N ILE A 99 -3.63 -5.73 10.46
CA ILE A 99 -2.90 -4.49 10.71
C ILE A 99 -3.81 -3.44 11.35
N ILE A 100 -5.01 -3.25 10.78
CA ILE A 100 -6.04 -2.32 11.31
C ILE A 100 -6.45 -2.71 12.73
N ALA A 101 -6.53 -4.01 13.02
CA ALA A 101 -6.86 -4.53 14.35
C ALA A 101 -5.73 -4.36 15.41
N GLY A 102 -4.57 -3.79 15.03
CA GLY A 102 -3.46 -3.58 15.95
C GLY A 102 -2.62 -4.84 16.21
N LEU A 103 -2.53 -5.74 15.22
CA LEU A 103 -1.71 -6.94 15.23
C LEU A 103 -2.01 -7.89 16.42
N PRO A 104 -3.27 -8.22 16.74
CA PRO A 104 -3.56 -9.08 17.88
C PRO A 104 -2.87 -10.44 17.73
N ARG A 105 -2.21 -10.91 18.79
CA ARG A 105 -1.64 -12.28 18.83
C ARG A 105 -2.73 -13.30 19.06
N GLU A 106 -3.67 -12.97 19.93
CA GLU A 106 -4.75 -13.84 20.40
C GLU A 106 -6.11 -13.13 20.30
N ILE A 107 -7.18 -13.91 20.32
CA ILE A 107 -8.55 -13.39 20.25
C ILE A 107 -8.83 -12.57 21.50
N GLY A 108 -9.41 -11.38 21.33
CA GLY A 108 -9.77 -10.51 22.45
C GLY A 108 -8.58 -9.82 23.13
N GLN A 109 -7.36 -9.95 22.59
CA GLN A 109 -6.26 -9.10 23.00
C GLN A 109 -6.61 -7.67 22.58
N PRO A 110 -6.69 -6.71 23.53
CA PRO A 110 -6.88 -5.31 23.15
C PRO A 110 -5.76 -4.94 22.17
N PRO A 111 -6.02 -4.09 21.16
CA PRO A 111 -4.97 -3.64 20.27
C PRO A 111 -3.80 -3.23 21.14
N SER A 112 -2.63 -3.87 20.93
CA SER A 112 -1.43 -3.40 21.62
C SER A 112 -1.36 -1.92 21.27
N PRO A 113 -1.16 -1.01 22.25
CA PRO A 113 -1.07 0.42 21.94
C PRO A 113 -0.15 0.51 20.74
N PRO A 114 -0.57 1.21 19.66
CA PRO A 114 0.24 1.28 18.47
C PRO A 114 1.62 1.63 19.00
N VAL A 115 2.59 0.73 18.81
CA VAL A 115 3.98 1.16 18.82
C VAL A 115 3.95 2.08 17.64
N ASP A 116 3.61 3.34 17.87
CA ASP A 116 3.64 4.38 16.88
C ASP A 116 5.11 4.38 16.56
N PRO A 117 5.51 3.67 15.48
CA PRO A 117 6.92 3.50 15.24
C PRO A 117 7.36 4.94 15.08
N LYS A 118 8.41 5.35 15.77
CA LYS A 118 8.96 6.69 15.56
C LYS A 118 9.03 6.96 14.06
N LEU A 119 8.67 8.16 13.63
CA LEU A 119 8.79 8.52 12.23
C LEU A 119 10.29 8.47 11.87
N GLU A 120 10.66 7.52 11.02
CA GLU A 120 12.04 7.31 10.58
C GLU A 120 12.24 7.81 9.15
N ALA A 121 13.45 8.28 8.86
CA ALA A 121 13.89 8.76 7.56
C ALA A 121 14.15 7.61 6.56
N THR A 122 13.11 6.82 6.28
CA THR A 122 13.17 5.71 5.32
C THR A 122 11.93 5.74 4.43
N TRP A 123 12.04 5.23 3.21
CA TRP A 123 10.88 5.12 2.32
C TRP A 123 9.71 4.39 3.00
N VAL A 124 9.97 3.31 3.74
CA VAL A 124 8.90 2.52 4.37
C VAL A 124 8.12 3.33 5.41
N SER A 125 8.83 4.03 6.29
CA SER A 125 8.19 4.85 7.33
C SER A 125 7.45 6.04 6.71
N LEU A 126 8.12 6.82 5.85
CA LEU A 126 7.51 8.00 5.22
C LEU A 126 6.36 7.65 4.27
N SER A 127 6.48 6.58 3.47
CA SER A 127 5.40 6.19 2.57
C SER A 127 4.12 5.82 3.32
N THR A 128 4.24 5.05 4.39
CA THR A 128 3.06 4.56 5.13
C THR A 128 2.41 5.61 6.03
N LYS A 129 3.20 6.54 6.57
CA LYS A 129 2.72 7.52 7.55
C LYS A 129 2.47 8.91 6.95
N VAL A 130 3.15 9.25 5.87
CA VAL A 130 3.11 10.60 5.28
C VAL A 130 2.65 10.56 3.82
N PHE A 131 3.38 9.88 2.94
CA PHE A 131 3.10 9.98 1.50
C PHE A 131 1.75 9.35 1.13
N TYR A 132 1.44 8.15 1.60
CA TYR A 132 0.19 7.50 1.24
C TYR A 132 -1.03 8.22 1.83
N PRO A 133 -1.04 8.61 3.13
CA PRO A 133 -2.19 9.30 3.69
C PRO A 133 -2.38 10.71 3.14
N LYS A 134 -1.28 11.45 2.87
CA LYS A 134 -1.35 12.88 2.56
C LYS A 134 -1.12 13.23 1.10
N CYS A 135 -0.22 12.54 0.40
CA CYS A 135 0.20 12.89 -0.96
C CYS A 135 -0.57 12.09 -2.04
N LEU A 136 -0.76 10.78 -1.82
CA LEU A 136 -1.31 9.88 -2.85
C LEU A 136 -2.78 10.13 -3.19
N ALA A 137 -3.53 10.85 -2.36
CA ALA A 137 -4.89 11.27 -2.71
C ALA A 137 -4.94 12.00 -4.06
N CYS A 138 -3.86 12.71 -4.41
CA CYS A 138 -3.73 13.46 -5.66
C CYS A 138 -2.60 12.94 -6.56
N HIS A 139 -1.46 12.55 -5.96
CA HIS A 139 -0.21 12.20 -6.63
C HIS A 139 -0.10 10.70 -6.94
N ASN A 140 -0.99 10.22 -7.78
CA ASN A 140 -1.00 8.84 -8.28
C ASN A 140 -1.38 8.84 -9.79
N PRO A 141 -1.21 7.74 -10.52
CA PRO A 141 -1.45 7.71 -11.97
C PRO A 141 -2.89 8.05 -12.40
N GLN A 142 -3.87 7.90 -11.50
CA GLN A 142 -5.29 8.22 -11.70
C GLN A 142 -5.71 9.55 -11.05
N GLY A 143 -4.83 10.17 -10.26
CA GLY A 143 -5.14 11.35 -9.48
C GLY A 143 -5.06 12.66 -10.27
N GLN A 144 -5.58 13.73 -9.68
CA GLN A 144 -5.56 15.07 -10.28
C GLN A 144 -4.15 15.63 -10.49
N ALA A 145 -3.18 15.19 -9.69
CA ALA A 145 -1.77 15.57 -9.79
C ALA A 145 -0.90 14.45 -10.40
N LYS A 146 -1.48 13.61 -11.28
CA LYS A 146 -0.81 12.48 -11.96
C LYS A 146 0.47 12.84 -12.74
N PHE A 147 0.70 14.12 -13.00
CA PHE A 147 1.96 14.56 -13.60
C PHE A 147 3.14 14.19 -12.70
N LEU A 148 2.96 14.16 -11.37
CA LEU A 148 3.97 13.75 -10.40
C LEU A 148 3.44 12.52 -9.63
N ASP A 149 3.85 11.33 -10.07
CA ASP A 149 3.47 10.07 -9.42
C ASP A 149 4.36 9.76 -8.20
N LEU A 150 3.75 9.74 -7.02
CA LEU A 150 4.42 9.43 -5.75
C LEU A 150 3.98 8.06 -5.19
N SER A 151 3.19 7.28 -5.95
CA SER A 151 2.57 6.04 -5.48
C SER A 151 3.55 4.91 -5.19
N THR A 152 4.78 4.98 -5.72
CA THR A 152 5.82 3.98 -5.49
C THR A 152 7.20 4.62 -5.34
N ARG A 153 8.11 3.95 -4.62
CA ARG A 153 9.50 4.39 -4.47
C ARG A 153 10.18 4.58 -5.81
N GLN A 154 9.90 3.69 -6.77
CA GLN A 154 10.51 3.72 -8.08
C GLN A 154 10.01 4.91 -8.92
N ALA A 155 8.71 5.20 -8.87
CA ALA A 155 8.11 6.35 -9.56
C ALA A 155 8.62 7.67 -8.96
N PHE A 156 8.70 7.76 -7.63
CA PHE A 156 9.31 8.91 -6.96
C PHE A 156 10.77 9.07 -7.39
N PHE A 157 11.58 8.01 -7.26
CA PHE A 157 13.01 8.05 -7.53
C PHE A 157 13.33 8.37 -9.00
N SER A 158 12.56 7.84 -9.95
CA SER A 158 12.78 8.13 -11.38
C SER A 158 12.54 9.60 -11.72
N GLN A 159 11.70 10.30 -10.96
CA GLN A 159 11.36 11.70 -11.14
C GLN A 159 12.17 12.66 -10.27
N ARG A 160 13.07 12.16 -9.40
CA ARG A 160 13.83 12.98 -8.43
C ARG A 160 14.61 14.15 -9.04
N ASN A 161 15.02 14.03 -10.31
CA ASN A 161 15.77 15.06 -11.06
C ASN A 161 14.86 15.96 -11.91
N ARG A 162 13.53 15.87 -11.77
CA ARG A 162 12.61 16.67 -12.56
C ARG A 162 12.73 18.14 -12.19
N ASP A 163 12.80 18.99 -13.21
CA ASP A 163 12.83 20.44 -13.09
C ASP A 163 11.40 21.01 -12.96
N PHE A 164 11.23 21.93 -12.03
CA PHE A 164 10.01 22.70 -11.75
C PHE A 164 10.26 24.20 -11.83
N GLY A 165 10.95 24.65 -12.88
CA GLY A 165 11.14 26.08 -13.17
C GLY A 165 12.44 26.64 -12.57
N GLY A 166 13.51 25.84 -12.58
CA GLY A 166 14.83 26.16 -12.03
C GLY A 166 15.14 25.41 -10.74
N GLU A 167 14.14 24.77 -10.12
CA GLU A 167 14.28 23.93 -8.93
C GLU A 167 14.13 22.45 -9.30
N THR A 168 15.04 21.62 -8.82
CA THR A 168 14.92 20.16 -8.96
C THR A 168 14.00 19.61 -7.87
N LEU A 169 13.17 18.61 -8.22
CA LEU A 169 12.26 17.94 -7.28
C LEU A 169 12.97 17.58 -5.96
N ILE A 170 14.13 16.94 -6.05
CA ILE A 170 15.01 16.60 -4.93
C ILE A 170 16.41 17.16 -5.16
N ASN A 171 16.84 18.09 -4.30
CA ASN A 171 18.19 18.62 -4.27
C ASN A 171 19.01 17.87 -3.21
N PHE A 172 19.86 16.94 -3.63
CA PHE A 172 20.71 16.16 -2.71
C PHE A 172 21.84 16.96 -2.06
N GLU A 173 22.28 18.05 -2.68
CA GLU A 173 23.34 18.90 -2.13
C GLU A 173 22.80 19.85 -1.07
N GLN A 174 21.56 20.32 -1.27
CA GLN A 174 20.86 21.23 -0.37
C GLN A 174 19.41 20.76 -0.20
N PRO A 175 19.17 19.74 0.65
CA PRO A 175 17.86 19.10 0.84
C PRO A 175 16.70 20.08 1.06
N GLU A 176 16.93 21.16 1.82
CA GLU A 176 15.89 22.16 2.13
C GLU A 176 15.49 23.02 0.93
N GLN A 177 16.33 23.05 -0.11
CA GLN A 177 16.05 23.71 -1.37
C GLN A 177 15.50 22.75 -2.43
N SER A 178 15.09 21.54 -2.04
CA SER A 178 14.32 20.66 -2.91
C SER A 178 12.97 21.30 -3.20
N TYR A 179 12.52 21.27 -4.45
CA TYR A 179 11.19 21.77 -4.82
C TYR A 179 10.07 21.07 -4.01
N LEU A 180 10.27 19.80 -3.64
CA LEU A 180 9.35 19.11 -2.74
C LEU A 180 9.18 19.83 -1.39
N ILE A 181 10.28 20.31 -0.79
CA ILE A 181 10.25 21.01 0.50
C ILE A 181 9.60 22.40 0.34
N SER A 182 9.90 23.11 -0.76
CA SER A 182 9.30 24.43 -1.00
C SER A 182 7.78 24.35 -1.14
N VAL A 183 7.23 23.38 -1.89
CA VAL A 183 5.77 23.29 -2.09
C VAL A 183 4.99 22.78 -0.88
N ILE A 184 5.56 21.86 -0.07
CA ILE A 184 4.85 21.38 1.14
C ILE A 184 4.87 22.41 2.27
N THR A 185 5.79 23.38 2.21
CA THR A 185 5.92 24.46 3.20
C THR A 185 5.46 25.83 2.71
N ASP A 186 4.92 25.92 1.49
CA ASP A 186 4.47 27.19 0.91
C ASP A 186 3.37 27.82 1.80
N PRO A 187 3.54 29.05 2.28
CA PRO A 187 2.58 29.67 3.20
C PRO A 187 1.28 30.11 2.54
N GLN A 188 1.20 30.14 1.21
CA GLN A 188 0.02 30.56 0.44
C GLN A 188 -0.65 29.37 -0.24
N GLU A 189 0.13 28.50 -0.87
CA GLU A 189 -0.34 27.34 -1.63
C GLU A 189 0.37 26.04 -1.19
N PRO A 190 0.24 25.63 0.09
CA PRO A 190 0.91 24.43 0.58
C PRO A 190 0.36 23.17 -0.07
N MET A 191 1.17 22.12 -0.04
CA MET A 191 0.75 20.74 -0.36
C MET A 191 0.75 19.88 0.92
N PRO A 192 -0.35 19.17 1.24
CA PRO A 192 -1.62 19.10 0.52
C PRO A 192 -2.37 20.45 0.47
N PRO A 193 -3.16 20.72 -0.58
CA PRO A 193 -3.89 21.98 -0.67
C PRO A 193 -4.88 22.14 0.48
N THR A 194 -5.03 23.37 0.99
CA THR A 194 -5.93 23.68 2.11
C THR A 194 -7.40 23.33 1.84
N TRP A 195 -7.82 23.38 0.58
CA TRP A 195 -9.18 22.98 0.15
C TRP A 195 -9.40 21.46 0.15
N SER A 196 -8.34 20.65 0.23
CA SER A 196 -8.44 19.19 0.15
C SER A 196 -8.93 18.51 1.43
N ASN A 197 -9.02 19.26 2.54
CA ASN A 197 -9.36 18.74 3.87
C ASN A 197 -8.44 17.60 4.36
N ILE A 198 -7.24 17.50 3.79
CA ILE A 198 -6.15 16.65 4.25
C ILE A 198 -5.27 17.50 5.16
N GLU A 199 -4.89 16.96 6.31
CA GLU A 199 -4.01 17.65 7.25
C GLU A 199 -2.65 17.98 6.60
N LEU A 200 -2.15 19.19 6.86
CA LEU A 200 -0.81 19.59 6.45
C LEU A 200 0.26 18.73 7.12
N LEU A 201 1.48 18.80 6.60
CA LEU A 201 2.59 18.11 7.22
C LEU A 201 3.01 18.82 8.51
N SER A 202 3.30 18.05 9.55
CA SER A 202 3.89 18.56 10.78
C SER A 202 5.38 18.87 10.58
N GLU A 203 5.96 19.66 11.48
CA GLU A 203 7.39 19.95 11.48
C GLU A 203 8.25 18.68 11.54
N ASP A 204 7.84 17.69 12.35
CA ASP A 204 8.52 16.40 12.43
C ASP A 204 8.46 15.60 11.12
N GLU A 205 7.33 15.67 10.40
CA GLU A 205 7.19 15.03 9.09
C GLU A 205 8.09 15.69 8.04
N ILE A 206 8.11 17.02 8.00
CA ILE A 206 8.97 17.80 7.10
C ILE A 206 10.44 17.50 7.39
N ASN A 207 10.86 17.59 8.66
CA ASN A 207 12.23 17.28 9.09
C ASN A 207 12.64 15.84 8.73
N THR A 208 11.72 14.88 8.85
CA THR A 208 12.03 13.49 8.51
C THR A 208 12.11 13.25 7.00
N ILE A 209 11.30 13.96 6.19
CA ILE A 209 11.42 13.95 4.72
C ILE A 209 12.76 14.56 4.30
N THR A 210 13.11 15.71 4.87
CA THR A 210 14.40 16.37 4.68
C THR A 210 15.56 15.43 5.00
N GLU A 211 15.53 14.78 6.17
CA GLU A 211 16.57 13.82 6.56
C GLU A 211 16.64 12.63 5.60
N TRP A 212 15.50 12.14 5.12
CA TRP A 212 15.45 11.07 4.13
C TRP A 212 16.07 11.49 2.78
N ILE A 213 15.91 12.76 2.38
CA ILE A 213 16.59 13.33 1.21
C ILE A 213 18.10 13.41 1.46
N THR A 214 18.53 13.93 2.62
CA THR A 214 19.93 14.00 3.04
C THR A 214 20.62 12.64 2.97
N GLN A 215 19.92 11.58 3.37
CA GLN A 215 20.43 10.21 3.34
C GLN A 215 20.43 9.54 1.95
N GLY A 216 19.99 10.23 0.90
CA GLY A 216 19.98 9.69 -0.46
C GLY A 216 18.78 8.78 -0.78
N LEU A 217 17.64 9.03 -0.13
CA LEU A 217 16.38 8.30 -0.29
C LEU A 217 16.47 6.79 0.03
N PRO A 218 16.96 6.37 1.22
CA PRO A 218 17.01 4.96 1.60
C PRO A 218 15.63 4.27 1.55
#